data_AF-A0A924JPW0-F1
#
_entry.id   AF-A0A924JPW0-F1
#
_cell.length_a   1.000
_cell.length_b   1.000
_cell.length_c   1.000
_cell.angle_alpha   90.00
_cell.angle_beta   90.00
_cell.angle_gamma   90.00
#
_symmetry.space_group_name_H-M   'P 1'
#
loop_
_entity.id
_entity.type
_entity.pdbx_description
1 polymer ?
#
loop_
_entity_poly.entity_id
_entity_poly.type
_entity_poly.pdbx_seq_one_letter_code
_entity_poly.pdbx_strand_id
1 'polypeptide(L)'
;MKEPLSKTHLLKLVFIIEEISIKKYGVPFLGLRFDVWKLGPVSKDLFVELSGEPYLLQEFIDVEVKDTNTIIHPKKEFCDDEFNDLEMNLLNEVTTRFLYCTAKELINHTHKKDSPWYNTAMRNGILELLESGKMTTTDIPIDLFETIKDDEQKCLLYQNHQDFVSHLRIIKS
;
A
#
# COMPACT_ATOMS: atom_id res chain seq x y z
N MET A 1 21.95 2.18 12.39
CA MET A 1 20.72 2.14 13.21
C MET A 1 19.54 2.07 12.26
N LYS A 2 18.51 1.28 12.58
CA LYS A 2 17.24 1.28 11.84
C LYS A 2 16.58 2.65 12.04
N GLU A 3 16.21 3.33 10.96
CA GLU A 3 15.48 4.60 11.07
C GLU A 3 14.11 4.36 11.72
N PRO A 4 13.56 5.32 12.48
CA PRO A 4 12.18 5.25 12.97
C PRO A 4 11.19 5.07 11.82
N LEU A 5 10.17 4.24 12.01
CA LEU A 5 9.15 3.99 10.99
C LEU A 5 8.26 5.23 10.83
N SER A 6 8.48 6.01 9.77
CA SER A 6 7.61 7.16 9.49
C SER A 6 6.30 6.74 8.81
N LYS A 7 5.27 7.59 8.88
CA LYS A 7 4.00 7.39 8.16
C LYS A 7 4.20 7.10 6.67
N THR A 8 5.11 7.83 6.03
CA THR A 8 5.44 7.61 4.61
C THR A 8 6.03 6.23 4.37
N HIS A 9 6.93 5.74 5.25
CA HIS A 9 7.46 4.38 5.14
C HIS A 9 6.34 3.35 5.18
N LEU A 10 5.49 3.42 6.22
CA LEU A 10 4.39 2.46 6.40
C LEU A 10 3.45 2.46 5.20
N LEU A 11 3.03 3.63 4.71
CA LEU A 11 2.17 3.75 3.53
C LEU A 11 2.79 3.11 2.28
N LYS A 12 4.11 3.25 2.07
CA LYS A 12 4.77 2.62 0.92
C LYS A 12 4.87 1.11 1.10
N LEU A 13 5.20 0.63 2.30
CA LEU A 13 5.30 -0.80 2.58
C LEU A 13 3.94 -1.49 2.39
N VAL A 14 2.84 -0.91 2.87
CA VAL A 14 1.49 -1.47 2.66
C VAL A 14 1.15 -1.57 1.17
N PHE A 15 1.45 -0.53 0.37
CA PHE A 15 1.27 -0.62 -1.08
C PHE A 15 2.13 -1.71 -1.72
N ILE A 16 3.40 -1.83 -1.32
CA ILE A 16 4.33 -2.83 -1.86
C ILE A 16 3.88 -4.26 -1.54
N ILE A 17 3.33 -4.50 -0.34
CA ILE A 17 2.73 -5.79 0.02
C ILE A 17 1.58 -6.10 -0.94
N GLU A 18 0.67 -5.15 -1.16
CA GLU A 18 -0.46 -5.33 -2.07
C GLU A 18 0.01 -5.63 -3.51
N GLU A 19 0.94 -4.83 -4.03
CA GLU A 19 1.48 -4.98 -5.38
C GLU A 19 2.17 -6.34 -5.57
N ILE A 20 2.99 -6.78 -4.61
CA ILE A 20 3.68 -8.07 -4.71
C ILE A 20 2.69 -9.22 -4.56
N SER A 21 1.71 -9.11 -3.66
CA SER A 21 0.67 -10.14 -3.49
C SER A 21 -0.06 -10.40 -4.80
N ILE A 22 -0.52 -9.32 -5.47
CA ILE A 22 -1.23 -9.44 -6.74
C ILE A 22 -0.30 -10.00 -7.82
N LYS A 23 0.91 -9.48 -7.97
CA LYS A 23 1.85 -9.95 -9.01
C LYS A 23 2.27 -11.41 -8.83
N LYS A 24 2.42 -11.86 -7.58
CA LYS A 24 2.93 -13.20 -7.26
C LYS A 24 1.81 -14.23 -7.19
N TYR A 25 0.67 -13.89 -6.59
CA TYR A 25 -0.40 -14.83 -6.25
C TYR A 25 -1.72 -14.54 -6.97
N GLY A 26 -1.85 -13.41 -7.66
CA GLY A 26 -3.10 -13.02 -8.34
C GLY A 26 -4.20 -12.54 -7.39
N VAL A 27 -3.93 -12.40 -6.10
CA VAL A 27 -4.92 -11.96 -5.10
C VAL A 27 -4.37 -10.78 -4.29
N PRO A 28 -5.21 -9.77 -3.99
CA PRO A 28 -4.83 -8.68 -3.09
C PRO A 28 -4.58 -9.19 -1.68
N PHE A 29 -3.73 -8.50 -0.91
CA PHE A 29 -3.44 -8.88 0.47
C PHE A 29 -4.46 -8.27 1.43
N LEU A 30 -4.66 -6.95 1.35
CA LEU A 30 -5.65 -6.22 2.16
C LEU A 30 -6.90 -5.83 1.36
N GLY A 31 -6.82 -5.79 0.02
CA GLY A 31 -7.92 -5.33 -0.83
C GLY A 31 -8.16 -3.82 -0.73
N LEU A 32 -7.11 -3.03 -0.44
CA LEU A 32 -7.22 -1.58 -0.28
C LEU A 32 -7.23 -0.85 -1.62
N ARG A 33 -7.98 0.24 -1.69
CA ARG A 33 -7.87 1.22 -2.77
C ARG A 33 -6.66 2.13 -2.54
N PHE A 34 -5.86 2.34 -3.57
CA PHE A 34 -4.75 3.30 -3.59
C PHE A 34 -4.95 4.34 -4.68
N ASP A 35 -4.73 5.61 -4.36
CA ASP A 35 -4.78 6.71 -5.33
C ASP A 35 -3.37 7.25 -5.63
N VAL A 36 -3.20 7.90 -6.79
CA VAL A 36 -1.93 8.47 -7.25
C VAL A 36 -1.64 9.79 -6.53
N TRP A 37 -0.71 9.78 -5.58
CA TRP A 37 -0.29 11.00 -4.85
C TRP A 37 1.17 11.34 -5.14
N LYS A 38 1.59 12.58 -4.84
CA LYS A 38 2.94 13.09 -5.14
C LYS A 38 4.05 12.22 -4.56
N LEU A 39 3.89 11.72 -3.34
CA LEU A 39 4.87 10.86 -2.67
C LEU A 39 4.58 9.36 -2.90
N GLY A 40 3.98 9.02 -4.04
CA GLY A 40 3.65 7.65 -4.42
C GLY A 40 2.22 7.24 -4.06
N PRO A 41 1.87 5.95 -4.22
CA PRO A 41 0.54 5.40 -3.98
C PRO A 41 0.07 5.57 -2.54
N VAL A 42 -1.16 6.01 -2.30
CA VAL A 42 -1.69 6.17 -0.93
C VAL A 42 -3.12 5.66 -0.85
N SER A 43 -3.40 4.81 0.14
CA SER A 43 -4.78 4.56 0.59
C SER A 43 -5.20 5.71 1.50
N LYS A 44 -6.30 6.39 1.15
CA LYS A 44 -6.80 7.55 1.90
C LYS A 44 -7.21 7.19 3.32
N ASP A 45 -7.92 6.08 3.48
CA ASP A 45 -8.39 5.62 4.78
C ASP A 45 -7.21 5.35 5.70
N LEU A 46 -6.18 4.67 5.19
CA LEU A 46 -4.94 4.43 5.94
C LEU A 46 -4.17 5.73 6.20
N PHE A 47 -4.14 6.67 5.24
CA PHE A 47 -3.51 7.98 5.47
C PHE A 47 -4.20 8.75 6.60
N VAL A 48 -5.53 8.76 6.64
CA VAL A 48 -6.33 9.42 7.69
C VAL A 48 -6.08 8.75 9.03
N GLU A 49 -6.17 7.43 9.09
CA GLU A 49 -5.91 6.61 10.29
C GLU A 49 -4.53 6.89 10.90
N LEU A 50 -3.52 7.15 10.06
CA LEU A 50 -2.14 7.44 10.49
C LEU A 50 -1.83 8.93 10.68
N SER A 51 -2.77 9.85 10.44
CA SER A 51 -2.52 11.31 10.49
C SER A 51 -2.88 11.98 11.82
N GLY A 52 -3.36 11.21 12.79
CA GLY A 52 -3.70 11.68 14.13
C GLY A 52 -3.77 10.51 15.11
N GLU A 53 -4.67 10.61 16.08
CA GLU A 53 -4.99 9.48 16.95
C GLU A 53 -5.68 8.38 16.13
N PRO A 54 -5.08 7.17 16.02
CA PRO A 54 -5.68 6.07 15.28
C PRO A 54 -6.96 5.62 15.99
N TYR A 55 -7.94 5.12 15.22
CA TYR A 55 -9.18 4.55 15.76
C TYR A 55 -9.23 3.04 15.53
N LEU A 56 -9.06 2.59 14.28
CA LEU A 56 -9.06 1.17 13.92
C LEU A 56 -7.80 0.45 14.43
N LEU A 57 -6.64 1.12 14.35
CA LEU A 57 -5.34 0.56 14.70
C LEU A 57 -4.89 0.92 16.12
N GLN A 58 -5.77 1.55 16.91
CA GLN A 58 -5.44 2.13 18.22
C GLN A 58 -4.86 1.13 19.23
N GLU A 59 -5.21 -0.14 19.10
CA GLU A 59 -4.69 -1.21 19.97
C GLU A 59 -3.32 -1.75 19.52
N PHE A 60 -2.91 -1.47 18.28
CA PHE A 60 -1.72 -2.07 17.67
C PHE A 60 -0.58 -1.06 17.50
N ILE A 61 -0.90 0.22 17.31
CA ILE A 61 0.09 1.28 17.09
C ILE A 61 -0.16 2.51 17.96
N ASP A 62 0.91 3.24 18.21
CA ASP A 62 0.88 4.65 18.61
C ASP A 62 1.41 5.52 17.48
N VAL A 63 0.81 6.70 17.35
CA VAL A 63 1.17 7.69 16.34
C VAL A 63 1.75 8.91 17.04
N GLU A 64 3.05 9.12 16.87
CA GLU A 64 3.75 10.27 17.44
C GLU A 64 3.93 11.35 16.36
N VAL A 65 3.25 12.49 16.51
CA VAL A 65 3.37 13.63 15.60
C VAL A 65 4.41 14.61 16.14
N LYS A 66 5.53 14.75 15.43
CA LYS A 66 6.63 15.69 15.70
C LYS A 66 6.77 16.66 14.54
N ASP A 67 6.28 17.89 14.72
CA ASP A 67 6.27 18.94 13.69
C ASP A 67 5.64 18.45 12.36
N THR A 68 6.47 18.22 11.33
CA THR A 68 6.07 17.73 10.00
C THR A 68 6.25 16.21 9.84
N ASN A 69 6.83 15.53 10.84
CA ASN A 69 7.10 14.11 10.81
C ASN A 69 6.12 13.34 11.70
N THR A 70 5.53 12.29 11.16
CA THR A 70 4.71 11.34 11.92
C THR A 70 5.47 10.03 12.03
N ILE A 71 5.75 9.59 13.26
CA ILE A 71 6.43 8.33 13.56
C ILE A 71 5.41 7.34 14.13
N ILE A 72 5.51 6.09 13.67
CA ILE A 72 4.61 5.00 14.06
C ILE A 72 5.38 4.04 14.98
N HIS A 73 4.81 3.77 16.14
CA HIS A 73 5.36 2.87 17.15
C HIS A 73 4.45 1.67 17.36
N PRO A 74 4.96 0.44 17.46
CA PRO A 74 4.14 -0.71 17.83
C PRO A 74 3.74 -0.63 19.32
N LYS A 75 2.49 -0.95 19.63
CA LYS A 75 1.99 -1.11 21.02
C LYS A 75 2.12 -2.53 21.55
N LYS A 76 2.13 -3.51 20.66
CA LYS A 76 2.14 -4.93 20.96
C LYS A 76 3.31 -5.60 20.23
N GLU A 77 3.78 -6.71 20.78
CA GLU A 77 4.63 -7.62 20.02
C GLU A 77 3.85 -8.19 18.83
N PHE A 78 4.57 -8.51 17.76
CA PHE A 78 3.97 -9.09 16.57
C PHE A 78 3.43 -10.50 16.88
N CYS A 79 2.24 -10.79 16.37
CA CYS A 79 1.55 -12.07 16.50
C CYS A 79 1.08 -12.49 15.10
N ASP A 80 1.43 -13.72 14.69
CA ASP A 80 1.15 -14.28 13.37
C ASP A 80 -0.11 -15.14 13.30
N ASP A 81 -0.88 -15.27 14.39
CA ASP A 81 -2.06 -16.15 14.50
C ASP A 81 -3.14 -15.87 13.44
N GLU A 82 -3.20 -14.64 12.91
CA GLU A 82 -4.18 -14.22 11.88
C GLU A 82 -3.66 -14.40 10.44
N PHE A 83 -2.43 -14.87 10.25
CA PHE A 83 -1.81 -14.99 8.94
C PHE A 83 -1.51 -16.44 8.59
N ASN A 84 -1.74 -16.81 7.32
CA ASN A 84 -1.32 -18.11 6.82
C ASN A 84 0.15 -18.11 6.36
N ASP A 85 0.71 -19.28 6.11
CA ASP A 85 2.11 -19.43 5.69
C ASP A 85 2.48 -18.62 4.44
N LEU A 86 1.57 -18.49 3.46
CA LEU A 86 1.84 -17.70 2.25
C LEU A 86 1.91 -16.22 2.56
N GLU A 87 1.00 -15.73 3.41
CA GLU A 87 0.98 -14.34 3.86
C GLU A 87 2.22 -14.01 4.68
N MET A 88 2.59 -14.88 5.63
CA MET A 88 3.80 -14.72 6.43
C MET A 88 5.07 -14.72 5.59
N ASN A 89 5.15 -15.60 4.58
CA ASN A 89 6.26 -15.60 3.64
C ASN A 89 6.36 -14.30 2.84
N LEU A 90 5.23 -13.73 2.41
CA LEU A 90 5.20 -12.44 1.73
C LEU A 90 5.64 -11.30 2.65
N LEU A 91 5.12 -11.23 3.88
CA LEU A 91 5.50 -10.22 4.86
C LEU A 91 6.99 -10.29 5.20
N ASN A 92 7.53 -11.50 5.37
CA ASN A 92 8.95 -11.74 5.57
C ASN A 92 9.80 -11.32 4.35
N GLU A 93 9.34 -11.59 3.13
CA GLU A 93 10.00 -11.16 1.90
C GLU A 93 10.10 -9.63 1.84
N VAL A 94 8.98 -8.94 2.04
CA VAL A 94 8.92 -7.47 1.99
C VAL A 94 9.77 -6.86 3.09
N THR A 95 9.60 -7.30 4.34
CA THR A 95 10.36 -6.77 5.46
C THR A 95 11.85 -6.98 5.26
N THR A 96 12.30 -8.16 4.85
CA THR A 96 13.73 -8.43 4.59
C THR A 96 14.27 -7.54 3.46
N ARG A 97 13.51 -7.40 2.37
CA ARG A 97 13.95 -6.65 1.19
C ARG A 97 14.04 -5.14 1.42
N PHE A 98 13.16 -4.60 2.27
CA PHE A 98 13.01 -3.15 2.45
C PHE A 98 13.37 -2.65 3.86
N LEU A 99 13.89 -3.52 4.74
CA LEU A 99 14.17 -3.23 6.15
C LEU A 99 15.00 -1.96 6.38
N TYR A 100 15.97 -1.73 5.49
CA TYR A 100 16.95 -0.65 5.58
C TYR A 100 16.69 0.47 4.56
N CYS A 101 15.57 0.42 3.83
CA CYS A 101 15.21 1.47 2.89
C CYS A 101 14.60 2.66 3.63
N THR A 102 15.11 3.84 3.31
CA THR A 102 14.54 5.13 3.71
C THR A 102 13.20 5.39 3.01
N ALA A 103 12.39 6.31 3.53
CA ALA A 103 11.12 6.70 2.93
C ALA A 103 11.31 7.19 1.50
N LYS A 104 12.43 7.90 1.25
CA LYS A 104 12.80 8.39 -0.07
C LYS A 104 13.08 7.25 -1.04
N GLU A 105 13.80 6.21 -0.61
CA GLU A 105 14.06 5.03 -1.44
C GLU A 105 12.79 4.25 -1.75
N LEU A 106 11.87 4.13 -0.79
CA LEU A 106 10.56 3.52 -1.00
C LEU A 106 9.70 4.35 -1.97
N ILE A 107 9.69 5.67 -1.85
CA ILE A 107 9.03 6.56 -2.82
C ILE A 107 9.61 6.31 -4.22
N ASN A 108 10.93 6.38 -4.36
CA ASN A 108 11.61 6.14 -5.63
C ASN A 108 11.30 4.75 -6.20
N HIS A 109 11.20 3.72 -5.34
CA HIS A 109 10.81 2.38 -5.74
C HIS A 109 9.41 2.38 -6.38
N THR A 110 8.43 3.01 -5.72
CA THR A 110 7.06 3.09 -6.23
C THR A 110 6.90 4.02 -7.42
N HIS A 111 7.88 4.89 -7.71
CA HIS A 111 7.89 5.83 -8.84
C HIS A 111 8.62 5.31 -10.08
N LYS A 112 9.23 4.12 -10.01
CA LYS A 112 9.97 3.55 -11.14
C LYS A 112 9.13 3.59 -12.42
N LYS A 113 9.81 3.81 -13.55
CA LYS A 113 9.18 3.70 -14.87
C LYS A 113 8.48 2.35 -14.97
N ASP A 114 7.29 2.37 -15.58
CA ASP A 114 6.41 1.21 -15.75
C ASP A 114 5.79 0.67 -14.44
N SER A 115 6.00 1.33 -13.30
CA SER A 115 5.25 1.04 -12.07
C SER A 115 3.76 1.40 -12.20
N PRO A 116 2.88 0.80 -11.38
CA PRO A 116 1.46 1.14 -11.39
C PRO A 116 1.20 2.64 -11.13
N TRP A 117 1.97 3.25 -10.23
CA TRP A 117 1.89 4.68 -9.96
C TRP A 117 2.26 5.51 -11.19
N TYR A 118 3.43 5.24 -11.79
CA TYR A 118 3.94 5.97 -12.94
C TYR A 118 2.98 5.88 -14.13
N ASN A 119 2.55 4.66 -14.46
CA ASN A 119 1.64 4.42 -15.58
C ASN A 119 0.29 5.11 -15.37
N THR A 120 -0.22 5.12 -14.14
CA THR A 120 -1.49 5.79 -13.84
C THR A 120 -1.34 7.31 -13.92
N ALA A 121 -0.27 7.88 -13.35
CA ALA A 121 0.02 9.31 -13.44
C ALA A 121 0.20 9.78 -14.90
N MET A 122 0.94 9.00 -15.70
CA MET A 122 1.22 9.29 -17.11
C MET A 122 -0.05 9.22 -17.97
N ARG A 123 -0.84 8.14 -17.85
CA ARG A 123 -2.11 7.96 -18.60
C ARG A 123 -3.13 9.06 -18.31
N ASN A 124 -3.13 9.61 -17.10
CA ASN A 124 -4.02 10.71 -16.70
C ASN A 124 -3.43 12.10 -16.96
N GLY A 125 -2.23 12.21 -17.55
CA GLY A 125 -1.62 13.50 -17.90
C GLY A 125 -1.19 14.35 -16.70
N ILE A 126 -0.99 13.76 -15.52
CA ILE A 126 -0.68 14.47 -14.27
C ILE A 126 0.75 14.24 -13.76
N LEU A 127 1.54 13.42 -14.45
CA LEU A 127 2.90 13.05 -14.01
C LEU A 127 3.76 14.29 -13.73
N GLU A 128 3.86 15.24 -14.68
CA GLU A 128 4.65 16.47 -14.50
C GLU A 128 4.12 17.35 -13.36
N LEU A 129 2.80 17.39 -13.16
CA LEU A 129 2.18 18.17 -12.08
C LEU A 129 2.55 17.61 -10.70
N LEU A 130 2.58 16.28 -10.56
CA LEU A 130 2.99 15.60 -9.35
C LEU A 130 4.49 15.79 -9.08
N GLU A 131 5.33 15.57 -10.09
CA GLU A 131 6.79 15.68 -9.97
C GLU A 131 7.25 17.11 -9.68
N SER A 132 6.66 18.11 -10.35
CA SER A 132 6.92 19.53 -10.07
C SER A 132 6.31 20.03 -8.75
N GLY A 133 5.44 19.23 -8.13
CA GLY A 133 4.76 19.57 -6.88
C GLY A 133 3.63 20.59 -7.00
N LYS A 134 3.20 20.92 -8.23
CA LYS A 134 1.99 21.71 -8.50
C LYS A 134 0.71 20.97 -8.10
N MET A 135 0.79 19.64 -7.98
CA MET A 135 -0.25 18.76 -7.48
C MET A 135 0.35 17.85 -6.41
N THR A 136 -0.38 17.63 -5.31
CA THR A 136 0.09 16.85 -4.16
C THR A 136 -0.71 15.56 -3.94
N THR A 137 -2.02 15.63 -4.13
CA THR A 137 -2.97 14.53 -3.90
C THR A 137 -3.97 14.46 -5.05
N THR A 138 -4.56 13.28 -5.27
CA THR A 138 -5.61 13.07 -6.27
C THR A 138 -6.61 12.02 -5.81
N ASP A 139 -7.73 11.93 -6.53
CA ASP A 139 -8.74 10.88 -6.39
C ASP A 139 -8.64 9.82 -7.49
N ILE A 140 -7.50 9.75 -8.19
CA ILE A 140 -7.29 8.84 -9.31
C ILE A 140 -6.81 7.49 -8.79
N PRO A 141 -7.62 6.41 -8.93
CA PRO A 141 -7.25 5.10 -8.43
C PRO A 141 -6.15 4.48 -9.28
N ILE A 142 -5.25 3.76 -8.61
CA ILE A 142 -4.28 2.88 -9.24
C ILE A 142 -4.93 1.53 -9.45
N ASP A 143 -5.04 1.13 -10.71
CA ASP A 143 -5.50 -0.20 -11.06
C ASP A 143 -4.34 -1.20 -11.03
N LEU A 144 -4.32 -2.04 -10.00
CA LEU A 144 -3.31 -3.10 -9.84
C LEU A 144 -3.61 -4.33 -10.70
N PHE A 145 -4.82 -4.50 -11.23
CA PHE A 145 -5.15 -5.59 -12.16
C PHE A 145 -4.32 -5.49 -13.44
N GLU A 146 -4.00 -4.27 -13.89
CA GLU A 146 -3.12 -4.02 -15.03
C GLU A 146 -1.74 -4.68 -14.91
N THR A 147 -1.29 -5.00 -13.69
CA THR A 147 0.02 -5.66 -13.46
C THR A 147 0.04 -7.15 -13.77
N ILE A 148 -1.14 -7.77 -13.91
CA ILE A 148 -1.31 -9.20 -14.12
C ILE A 148 -2.19 -9.52 -15.33
N LYS A 149 -2.60 -8.52 -16.11
CA LYS A 149 -3.53 -8.67 -17.25
C LYS A 149 -3.10 -9.68 -18.31
N ASP A 150 -1.79 -9.94 -18.41
CA ASP A 150 -1.21 -10.89 -19.36
C ASP A 150 -1.07 -12.31 -18.78
N ASP A 151 -1.49 -12.53 -17.52
CA ASP A 151 -1.46 -13.81 -16.82
C ASP A 151 -2.91 -14.26 -16.54
N GLU A 152 -3.45 -15.10 -17.42
CA GLU A 152 -4.85 -15.56 -17.39
C GLU A 152 -5.23 -16.22 -16.05
N GLN A 153 -4.31 -16.99 -15.46
CA GLN A 153 -4.56 -17.67 -14.19
C GLN A 153 -4.69 -16.66 -13.04
N LYS A 154 -3.78 -15.69 -12.97
CA LYS A 154 -3.87 -14.62 -11.96
C LYS A 154 -5.08 -13.73 -12.17
N CYS A 155 -5.43 -13.45 -13.43
CA CYS A 155 -6.64 -12.69 -13.74
C CYS A 155 -7.89 -13.38 -13.18
N LEU A 156 -8.00 -14.69 -13.39
CA LEU A 156 -9.12 -15.49 -12.87
C LEU A 156 -9.15 -15.49 -11.34
N LEU A 157 -8.00 -15.68 -10.68
CA LEU A 157 -7.90 -15.62 -9.22
C LEU A 157 -8.33 -14.26 -8.67
N TYR A 158 -7.90 -13.18 -9.31
CA TYR A 158 -8.24 -11.81 -8.93
C TYR A 158 -9.75 -11.57 -9.03
N GLN A 159 -10.35 -11.95 -10.17
CA GLN A 159 -11.79 -11.79 -10.42
C GLN A 159 -12.62 -12.60 -9.42
N ASN A 160 -12.27 -13.87 -9.20
CA ASN A 160 -12.96 -14.71 -8.22
C ASN A 160 -12.90 -14.12 -6.81
N HIS A 161 -11.75 -13.53 -6.43
CA HIS A 161 -11.61 -12.85 -5.14
C HIS A 161 -12.53 -11.61 -5.05
N GLN A 162 -12.56 -10.76 -6.09
CA GLN A 162 -13.43 -9.58 -6.12
C GLN A 162 -14.92 -9.97 -6.04
N ASP A 163 -15.32 -11.02 -6.75
CA ASP A 163 -16.68 -11.55 -6.72
C ASP A 163 -17.02 -12.03 -5.31
N PHE A 164 -16.15 -12.84 -4.68
CA PHE A 164 -16.34 -13.31 -3.31
C PHE A 164 -16.52 -12.17 -2.31
N VAL A 165 -15.64 -11.16 -2.35
CA VAL A 165 -15.72 -9.98 -1.46
C VAL A 165 -17.01 -9.19 -1.71
N SER A 166 -17.41 -9.02 -2.97
CA SER A 166 -18.65 -8.33 -3.33
C SER A 166 -19.89 -9.05 -2.79
N HIS A 167 -19.93 -10.37 -2.88
CA HIS A 167 -21.02 -11.18 -2.32
C HIS A 167 -21.10 -11.04 -0.79
N LEU A 168 -19.95 -11.07 -0.09
CA LEU A 168 -19.93 -10.88 1.37
C LEU A 168 -20.46 -9.50 1.81
N ARG A 169 -20.22 -8.45 1.02
CA ARG A 169 -20.75 -7.10 1.29
C ARG A 169 -22.27 -7.05 1.17
N ILE A 170 -22.84 -7.71 0.16
CA ILE A 170 -24.29 -7.78 -0.05
C ILE A 170 -24.98 -8.53 1.10
N ILE A 171 -24.36 -9.60 1.61
CA ILE A 171 -24.94 -10.39 2.71
C ILE A 171 -24.92 -9.62 4.04
N LYS A 172 -23.95 -8.70 4.23
CA LYS A 172 -23.79 -7.91 5.46
C LYS A 172 -24.58 -6.59 5.47
N SER A 173 -25.25 -6.22 4.37
CA SER A 173 -26.08 -5.01 4.24
C SER A 173 -27.56 -5.31 4.41
#